data_AF-A0A0L0G6Q9-F1
#
_entry.id   AF-A0A0L0G6Q9-F1
#
_cell.length_a   1.000
_cell.length_b   1.000
_cell.length_c   1.000
_cell.angle_alpha   90.00
_cell.angle_beta   90.00
_cell.angle_gamma   90.00
#
_symmetry.space_group_name_H-M   'P 1'
#
loop_
_entity.id
_entity.type
_entity.pdbx_description
1 polymer ?
#
loop_
_entity_poly.entity_id
_entity_poly.type
_entity_poly.pdbx_seq_one_letter_code
_entity_poly.pdbx_strand_id
1 'polypeptide(L)'
;MWRSQTKRIFKLIYHAKTCYDPFYVSIPSLLVNLFIMQNDKGVIVDMYIPRKCSATNRIIGAKDHASVQVNIADVDENGVYNGKFITYALSGFVRALGESDSSIVRLGEADSLVTTM
;
A
#
# COMPACT_ATOMS: atom_id res chain seq x y z
N MET A 1 3.10 1.53 34.03
CA MET A 1 3.17 0.19 33.41
C MET A 1 1.97 0.02 32.48
N TRP A 2 1.83 0.84 31.43
CA TRP A 2 1.85 0.42 30.00
C TRP A 2 2.06 1.65 29.07
N ARG A 3 2.75 2.68 29.56
CA ARG A 3 2.79 4.03 28.95
C ARG A 3 4.13 4.43 28.32
N SER A 4 5.09 3.50 28.14
CA SER A 4 6.49 3.89 27.89
C SER A 4 7.11 3.44 26.55
N GLN A 5 6.53 2.49 25.81
CA GLN A 5 7.17 1.93 24.59
C GLN A 5 6.61 2.45 23.26
N THR A 6 5.39 3.01 23.24
CA THR A 6 4.73 3.46 22.00
C THR A 6 5.21 4.79 21.42
N LYS A 7 6.15 5.48 22.09
CA LYS A 7 6.64 6.80 21.63
C LYS A 7 7.84 6.75 20.66
N ARG A 8 8.45 5.59 20.41
CA ARG A 8 9.58 5.46 19.47
C ARG A 8 9.20 4.99 18.06
N ILE A 9 8.03 4.37 17.89
CA ILE A 9 7.58 3.82 16.59
C ILE A 9 7.05 4.92 15.64
N PHE A 10 6.62 6.06 16.17
CA PHE A 10 5.94 7.10 15.37
C PHE A 10 6.84 8.09 14.62
N LYS A 11 8.17 8.11 14.88
CA LYS A 11 9.04 9.22 14.41
C LYS A 11 9.74 8.98 13.07
N LEU A 12 9.46 7.88 12.36
CA LEU A 12 10.12 7.54 11.08
C LEU A 12 9.22 7.61 9.84
N ILE A 13 8.00 8.17 9.95
CA ILE A 13 7.06 8.22 8.81
C ILE A 13 7.31 9.44 7.90
N TYR A 14 8.11 10.42 8.33
CA TYR A 14 8.41 11.62 7.55
C TYR A 14 9.78 11.52 6.88
N HIS A 15 9.88 10.69 5.84
CA HIS A 15 10.80 11.02 4.75
C HIS A 15 10.11 10.73 3.42
N ALA A 16 9.76 11.84 2.77
CA ALA A 16 9.32 11.90 1.40
C ALA A 16 10.20 11.04 0.50
N LYS A 17 9.60 10.01 -0.10
CA LYS A 17 9.95 9.48 -1.42
C LYS A 17 8.64 9.08 -2.09
N THR A 18 8.19 9.96 -2.99
CA THR A 18 7.32 9.69 -4.14
C THR A 18 6.22 8.64 -3.96
N CYS A 19 4.96 9.10 -3.97
CA CYS A 19 3.74 8.32 -4.13
C CYS A 19 3.66 7.58 -5.49
N TYR A 20 4.64 6.74 -5.78
CA TYR A 20 4.54 5.68 -6.77
C TYR A 20 4.65 4.38 -5.97
N ASP A 21 3.58 3.58 -5.96
CA ASP A 21 3.64 2.25 -5.38
C ASP A 21 4.86 1.50 -5.98
N PRO A 22 5.69 0.82 -5.16
CA PRO A 22 6.86 0.10 -5.65
C PRO A 22 6.48 -0.99 -6.67
N PHE A 23 5.20 -1.39 -6.73
CA PHE A 23 4.68 -2.31 -7.74
C PHE A 23 4.73 -1.75 -9.16
N TYR A 24 4.74 -0.43 -9.38
CA TYR A 24 4.76 0.18 -10.72
C TYR A 24 6.18 0.40 -11.28
N VAL A 25 7.21 0.32 -10.44
CA VAL A 25 8.63 0.55 -10.82
C VAL A 25 9.30 -0.75 -11.32
N SER A 26 8.67 -1.90 -11.05
CA SER A 26 9.15 -3.25 -11.42
C SER A 26 8.41 -3.87 -12.61
N ILE A 27 7.47 -3.15 -13.24
CA ILE A 27 6.72 -3.62 -14.41
C ILE A 27 7.52 -3.32 -15.69
N PRO A 28 7.83 -4.31 -16.55
CA PRO A 28 8.44 -4.04 -17.85
C PRO A 28 7.55 -3.10 -18.68
N SER A 29 8.16 -2.15 -19.39
CA SER A 29 7.50 -1.05 -20.12
C SER A 29 6.33 -1.47 -21.04
N LEU A 30 6.31 -2.73 -21.49
CA LEU A 30 5.25 -3.30 -22.33
C LEU A 30 3.90 -3.48 -21.61
N LEU A 31 3.86 -3.74 -20.30
CA LEU A 31 2.62 -3.99 -19.56
C LEU A 31 2.01 -2.68 -19.01
N VAL A 32 2.86 -1.66 -18.84
CA VAL A 32 2.44 -0.28 -18.50
C VAL A 32 1.49 0.26 -19.57
N ASN A 33 1.73 -0.02 -20.85
CA ASN A 33 0.94 0.47 -21.97
C ASN A 33 -0.49 -0.10 -22.06
N LEU A 34 -0.82 -1.16 -21.32
CA LEU A 34 -2.15 -1.79 -21.38
C LEU A 34 -3.20 -1.10 -20.48
N PHE A 35 -2.75 -0.28 -19.51
CA PHE A 35 -3.63 0.22 -18.43
C PHE A 35 -3.79 1.75 -18.36
N ILE A 36 -2.98 2.51 -19.12
CA ILE A 36 -2.97 3.98 -19.05
C ILE A 36 -3.33 4.60 -20.39
N MET A 37 -3.99 5.76 -20.33
CA MET A 37 -4.34 6.53 -21.52
C MET A 37 -3.06 7.08 -22.18
N GLN A 38 -2.92 6.81 -23.47
CA GLN A 38 -1.82 7.28 -24.29
C GLN A 38 -2.36 8.09 -25.46
N ASN A 39 -1.58 9.08 -25.92
CA ASN A 39 -1.84 9.73 -27.19
C ASN A 39 -1.32 8.89 -28.36
N ASP A 40 -1.61 9.30 -29.60
CA ASP A 40 -1.17 8.61 -30.83
C ASP A 40 0.35 8.49 -30.97
N LYS A 41 1.12 9.24 -30.17
CA LYS A 41 2.60 9.21 -30.12
C LYS A 41 3.13 8.30 -29.00
N GLY A 42 2.27 7.58 -28.29
CA GLY A 42 2.66 6.68 -27.18
C GLY A 42 3.12 7.40 -25.92
N VAL A 43 2.79 8.69 -25.77
CA VAL A 43 3.14 9.49 -24.59
C VAL A 43 1.98 9.50 -23.61
N ILE A 44 2.29 9.29 -22.33
CA ILE A 44 1.33 9.38 -21.22
C ILE A 44 0.96 10.86 -21.04
N VAL A 45 -0.33 11.17 -21.15
CA VAL A 45 -0.84 12.55 -21.06
C VAL A 45 -1.42 12.88 -19.67
N ASP A 46 -1.54 11.89 -18.79
CA ASP A 46 -2.06 12.08 -17.44
C ASP A 46 -1.05 12.75 -16.51
N MET A 47 -1.53 13.66 -15.64
CA MET A 47 -0.68 14.34 -14.66
C MET A 47 -0.14 13.40 -13.57
N TYR A 48 -0.92 12.38 -13.21
CA TYR A 48 -0.50 11.35 -12.26
C TYR A 48 -1.34 10.09 -12.44
N ILE A 49 -0.74 8.95 -12.11
CA ILE A 49 -1.43 7.66 -12.06
C ILE A 49 -1.84 7.42 -10.60
N PRO A 50 -3.15 7.33 -10.29
CA PRO A 50 -3.59 7.18 -8.91
C PRO A 50 -3.30 5.77 -8.36
N ARG A 51 -3.16 5.69 -7.04
CA ARG A 51 -3.04 4.41 -6.32
C ARG A 51 -4.37 3.67 -6.30
N LYS A 52 -4.32 2.34 -6.27
CA LYS A 52 -5.50 1.47 -6.16
C LYS A 52 -5.55 0.84 -4.77
N CYS A 53 -6.77 0.67 -4.25
CA CYS A 53 -7.02 -0.04 -3.01
C CYS A 53 -6.73 -1.53 -3.18
N SER A 54 -5.87 -2.11 -2.34
CA SER A 54 -5.49 -3.54 -2.39
C SER A 54 -6.67 -4.48 -2.15
N ALA A 55 -7.65 -4.04 -1.35
CA ALA A 55 -8.81 -4.88 -1.00
C ALA A 55 -9.89 -4.92 -2.09
N THR A 56 -10.15 -3.78 -2.75
CA THR A 56 -11.33 -3.59 -3.63
C THR A 56 -10.99 -3.16 -5.04
N ASN A 57 -9.71 -2.91 -5.35
CA ASN A 57 -9.22 -2.36 -6.62
C ASN A 57 -9.82 -1.00 -7.00
N ARG A 58 -10.46 -0.31 -6.04
CA ARG A 58 -10.98 1.05 -6.24
C ARG A 58 -9.84 2.06 -6.32
N ILE A 59 -9.97 3.05 -7.19
CA ILE A 59 -9.06 4.19 -7.27
C ILE A 59 -9.15 5.03 -5.99
N ILE A 60 -8.00 5.34 -5.39
CA ILE A 60 -7.91 6.25 -4.24
C ILE A 60 -7.81 7.68 -4.77
N GLY A 61 -8.86 8.46 -4.57
CA GLY A 61 -8.92 9.86 -5.00
C GLY A 61 -8.10 10.79 -4.10
N ALA A 62 -7.67 11.93 -4.63
CA ALA A 62 -6.88 12.93 -3.89
C ALA A 62 -7.62 13.52 -2.66
N LYS A 63 -8.95 13.52 -2.67
CA LYS A 63 -9.79 14.01 -1.56
C LYS A 63 -10.11 12.95 -0.50
N ASP A 64 -9.64 11.72 -0.67
CA ASP A 64 -9.91 10.64 0.29
C ASP A 64 -8.92 10.70 1.47
N HIS A 65 -9.26 11.53 2.47
CA HIS A 65 -8.47 11.69 3.69
C HIS A 65 -8.57 10.49 4.66
N ALA A 66 -9.52 9.60 4.43
CA ALA A 66 -9.64 8.36 5.19
C ALA A 66 -8.83 7.23 4.55
N SER A 67 -8.22 7.43 3.37
CA SER A 67 -7.29 6.44 2.82
C SER A 67 -6.02 6.33 3.66
N VAL A 68 -5.51 5.11 3.81
CA VAL A 68 -4.28 4.82 4.56
C VAL A 68 -3.41 3.84 3.80
N GLN A 69 -2.12 3.96 4.05
CA GLN A 69 -1.13 3.01 3.61
C GLN A 69 -0.54 2.33 4.85
N VAL A 70 -0.55 1.02 4.84
CA VAL A 70 -0.05 0.18 5.93
C VAL A 70 1.15 -0.58 5.38
N ASN A 71 2.31 -0.37 6.01
CA ASN A 71 3.52 -1.11 5.68
C ASN A 71 3.73 -2.17 6.76
N ILE A 72 3.76 -3.44 6.36
CA ILE A 72 4.05 -4.57 7.22
C ILE A 72 5.51 -4.94 7.00
N ALA A 73 6.26 -4.93 8.09
CA ALA A 73 7.68 -5.21 8.10
C ALA A 73 7.93 -6.72 8.07
N ASP A 74 8.83 -7.16 7.19
CA ASP A 74 9.36 -8.52 7.24
C ASP A 74 10.36 -8.61 8.39
N VAL A 75 10.17 -9.60 9.26
CA VAL A 75 11.01 -9.85 10.42
C VAL A 75 11.81 -11.13 10.22
N ASP A 76 13.06 -11.09 10.68
CA ASP A 76 13.94 -12.26 10.75
C ASP A 76 13.55 -13.17 11.92
N GLU A 77 14.15 -14.37 11.99
CA GLU A 77 13.96 -15.31 13.11
C GLU A 77 14.31 -14.70 14.48
N ASN A 78 15.20 -13.70 14.49
CA ASN A 78 15.59 -12.95 15.68
C ASN A 78 14.60 -11.84 16.06
N GLY A 79 13.49 -11.70 15.33
CA GLY A 79 12.50 -10.64 15.52
C GLY A 79 13.00 -9.24 15.11
N VAL A 80 14.11 -9.17 14.37
CA VAL A 80 14.70 -7.92 13.90
C VAL A 80 14.17 -7.60 12.50
N TYR A 81 13.93 -6.31 12.24
CA TYR A 81 13.45 -5.83 10.94
C TYR A 81 14.51 -6.01 9.84
N ASN A 82 14.14 -6.69 8.76
CA ASN A 82 15.04 -7.01 7.63
C ASN A 82 15.08 -5.95 6.53
N GLY A 83 14.44 -4.78 6.71
CA GLY A 83 14.45 -3.70 5.72
C GLY A 83 13.48 -3.89 4.56
N LYS A 84 12.86 -5.07 4.43
CA LYS A 84 11.82 -5.38 3.45
C LYS A 84 10.44 -5.21 4.08
N PHE A 85 9.49 -4.72 3.29
CA PHE A 85 8.14 -4.48 3.75
C PHE A 85 7.13 -4.70 2.64
N ILE A 86 5.98 -5.25 3.00
CA ILE A 86 4.81 -5.36 2.14
C ILE A 86 3.90 -4.17 2.42
N THR A 87 3.38 -3.56 1.37
CA THR A 87 2.57 -2.34 1.46
C THR A 87 1.15 -2.64 1.03
N TYR A 88 0.18 -2.33 1.88
CA TYR A 88 -1.24 -2.37 1.56
C TYR A 88 -1.83 -0.97 1.56
N ALA A 89 -2.58 -0.64 0.50
CA ALA A 89 -3.31 0.60 0.40
C ALA A 89 -4.81 0.33 0.62
N LEU A 90 -5.42 0.98 1.60
CA LEU A 90 -6.85 0.91 1.85
C LEU A 90 -7.52 2.24 1.53
N SER A 91 -8.65 2.16 0.84
CA SER A 91 -9.52 3.32 0.61
C SER A 91 -10.33 3.65 1.85
N GLY A 92 -10.68 4.93 2.00
CA GLY A 92 -11.51 5.41 3.11
C GLY A 92 -12.89 4.78 3.15
N PHE A 93 -13.41 4.36 2.00
CA PHE A 93 -14.70 3.64 1.90
C PHE A 93 -14.72 2.33 2.69
N VAL A 94 -13.66 1.51 2.56
CA VAL A 94 -13.56 0.22 3.27
C VAL A 94 -13.47 0.45 4.78
N ARG A 95 -12.79 1.52 5.21
CA ARG A 95 -12.69 1.90 6.63
C ARG A 95 -14.00 2.45 7.18
N ALA A 96 -14.77 3.18 6.40
CA ALA A 96 -16.08 3.70 6.81
C ALA A 96 -17.11 2.57 7.02
N LEU A 97 -16.98 1.48 6.27
CA LEU A 97 -17.84 0.30 6.40
C LEU A 97 -17.42 -0.65 7.53
N GLY A 98 -16.23 -0.47 8.12
CA GLY A 98 -15.68 -1.39 9.12
C GLY A 98 -15.05 -2.66 8.55
N GLU A 99 -15.03 -2.83 7.24
CA GLU A 99 -14.46 -4.00 6.53
C GLU A 99 -12.92 -3.96 6.41
N SER A 100 -12.28 -2.98 7.03
CA SER A 100 -10.83 -2.79 6.90
C SER A 100 -10.03 -3.91 7.54
N ASP A 101 -10.48 -4.43 8.69
CA ASP A 101 -9.76 -5.48 9.42
C ASP A 101 -9.83 -6.82 8.66
N SER A 102 -11.03 -7.28 8.34
CA SER A 102 -11.29 -8.47 7.52
C SER A 102 -10.52 -8.46 6.20
N SER A 103 -10.43 -7.29 5.56
CA SER A 103 -9.68 -7.13 4.32
C SER A 103 -8.18 -7.31 4.50
N ILE A 104 -7.60 -6.80 5.58
CA ILE A 104 -6.16 -6.96 5.87
C ILE A 104 -5.84 -8.41 6.17
N VAL A 105 -6.69 -9.09 6.94
CA VAL A 105 -6.50 -10.52 7.25
C VAL A 105 -6.50 -11.34 5.97
N ARG A 106 -7.49 -11.15 5.09
CA ARG A 106 -7.55 -11.85 3.80
C ARG A 106 -6.35 -11.59 2.90
N LEU A 107 -5.83 -10.35 2.89
CA LEU A 107 -4.62 -10.01 2.13
C LEU A 107 -3.37 -10.65 2.75
N GLY A 108 -3.28 -10.66 4.08
CA GLY A 108 -2.19 -11.31 4.81
C GLY A 108 -2.17 -12.83 4.64
N GLU A 109 -3.34 -13.47 4.54
CA GLU A 109 -3.46 -14.89 4.18
C GLU A 109 -2.96 -15.15 2.75
N ALA A 110 -3.35 -14.32 1.79
CA ALA A 110 -2.92 -14.45 0.40
C ALA A 110 -1.39 -14.32 0.26
N ASP A 111 -0.79 -13.42 1.05
CA ASP A 111 0.66 -13.21 1.08
C ASP A 111 1.37 -14.12 2.11
N SER A 112 0.67 -15.10 2.69
CA SER A 112 1.19 -16.08 3.67
C SER A 112 1.84 -15.49 4.93
N LEU A 113 1.47 -14.26 5.28
CA LEU A 113 1.95 -13.53 6.46
C LEU A 113 1.22 -13.95 7.74
N VAL A 114 -0.02 -14.41 7.59
CA VAL A 114 -0.87 -14.82 8.70
C VAL A 114 -1.34 -16.25 8.42
N THR A 115 -1.04 -17.15 9.35
CA THR A 115 -1.58 -18.52 9.33
C THR A 115 -2.87 -18.52 10.13
N THR A 116 -4.00 -18.41 9.45
CA THR A 116 -5.31 -18.61 10.05
C THR A 116 -5.55 -20.12 10.17
N MET A 117 -5.83 -20.58 11.38
CA MET A 117 -6.06 -22.00 11.68
C MET A 117 -7.45 -22.45 11.23
#